data_AF-A0A3T0KR47-F1
#
_entry.id   AF-A0A3T0KR47-F1
#
_cell.length_a   1.000
_cell.length_b   1.000
_cell.length_c   1.000
_cell.angle_alpha   90.00
_cell.angle_beta   90.00
_cell.angle_gamma   90.00
#
_symmetry.space_group_name_H-M   'P 1'
#
loop_
_entity.id
_entity.type
_entity.pdbx_description
1 polymer ?
#
loop_
_entity_poly.entity_id
_entity_poly.type
_entity_poly.pdbx_seq_one_letter_code
_entity_poly.pdbx_strand_id
1 'polypeptide(L)'
;MEKKTKQNVVIVSLFIATFLTAIEGTIVSTAMPKIVEELQGSQWYTWVISIYLLATVISIPIFGKLADLYGRKVMFNAGVIIFLAGSTLSGFSQSMEQLVLFRLVQGIGEGR
;
A
#
# COMPACT_ATOMS: atom_id res chain seq x y z
N MET A 1 -0.27 19.31 -29.57
CA MET A 1 0.59 19.65 -28.41
C MET A 1 1.27 18.39 -27.92
N GLU A 2 2.50 18.13 -28.38
CA GLU A 2 3.34 17.05 -27.83
C GLU A 2 3.64 17.35 -26.36
N LYS A 3 3.09 16.54 -25.45
CA LYS A 3 3.46 16.58 -24.04
C LYS A 3 4.90 16.03 -23.93
N LYS A 4 5.91 16.90 -23.96
CA LYS A 4 7.26 16.54 -23.53
C LYS A 4 7.20 16.09 -22.07
N THR A 5 7.22 14.78 -21.85
CA THR A 5 7.32 14.19 -20.52
C THR A 5 8.59 14.69 -19.86
N LYS A 6 8.46 15.44 -18.76
CA LYS A 6 9.62 15.79 -17.91
C LYS A 6 10.09 14.52 -17.20
N GLN A 7 10.86 13.69 -17.90
CA GLN A 7 11.28 12.36 -17.45
C GLN A 7 11.89 12.41 -16.05
N ASN A 8 12.71 13.42 -15.74
CA ASN A 8 13.30 13.59 -14.41
C ASN A 8 12.25 13.74 -13.31
N VAL A 9 11.13 14.45 -13.57
CA VAL A 9 10.05 14.62 -12.58
C VAL A 9 9.30 13.31 -12.37
N VAL A 10 9.08 12.53 -13.43
CA VAL A 10 8.44 11.21 -13.34
C VAL A 10 9.32 10.26 -12.53
N ILE A 11 10.62 10.21 -12.83
CA ILE A 11 11.59 9.36 -12.11
C ILE A 11 11.62 9.73 -10.63
N VAL A 12 11.74 11.02 -10.28
CA VAL A 12 11.73 11.47 -8.88
C VAL A 12 10.43 11.08 -8.18
N SER A 13 9.28 11.21 -8.85
CA SER A 13 7.98 10.83 -8.29
C SER A 13 7.88 9.32 -8.03
N LEU A 14 8.40 8.50 -8.95
CA LEU A 14 8.48 7.04 -8.78
C LEU A 14 9.36 6.68 -7.58
N PHE A 15 10.55 7.29 -7.48
CA PHE A 15 11.46 7.06 -6.36
C PHE A 15 10.82 7.43 -5.02
N ILE A 16 10.17 8.59 -4.92
CA ILE A 16 9.47 9.00 -3.70
C ILE A 16 8.37 7.99 -3.35
N ALA A 17 7.59 7.54 -4.33
CA ALA A 17 6.51 6.60 -4.10
C ALA A 17 7.01 5.23 -3.62
N THR A 18 8.06 4.69 -4.22
CA THR A 18 8.67 3.41 -3.80
C THR A 18 9.35 3.54 -2.44
N PHE A 19 10.01 4.66 -2.18
CA PHE A 19 10.64 4.92 -0.89
C PHE A 19 9.62 5.00 0.25
N LEU A 20 8.50 5.69 0.02
CA LEU A 20 7.41 5.77 0.98
C LEU A 20 6.88 4.37 1.33
N THR A 21 6.69 3.52 0.33
CA THR A 21 6.26 2.12 0.53
C THR A 21 7.27 1.32 1.37
N ALA A 22 8.57 1.45 1.11
CA ALA A 22 9.60 0.74 1.88
C ALA A 22 9.64 1.16 3.37
N ILE A 23 9.45 2.46 3.64
CA ILE A 23 9.37 2.97 5.01
C ILE A 23 8.13 2.45 5.74
N GLU A 24 7.00 2.39 5.04
CA GLU A 24 5.71 2.03 5.62
C GLU A 24 5.73 0.65 6.30
N GLY A 25 6.27 -0.37 5.62
CA GLY A 25 6.45 -1.70 6.22
C GLY A 25 7.38 -1.69 7.45
N THR A 26 8.39 -0.81 7.46
CA THR A 26 9.32 -0.67 8.59
C THR A 26 8.65 -0.02 9.81
N ILE A 27 7.90 1.07 9.62
CA ILE A 27 7.14 1.76 10.69
C ILE A 27 6.19 0.79 11.40
N VAL A 28 5.54 -0.06 10.62
CA VAL A 28 4.51 -0.97 11.12
C VAL A 28 5.14 -2.09 11.93
N SER A 29 6.26 -2.63 11.46
CA SER A 29 7.03 -3.63 12.21
C SER A 29 7.51 -3.10 13.56
N THR A 30 7.98 -1.85 13.62
CA THR A 30 8.47 -1.25 14.88
C THR A 30 7.33 -0.87 15.83
N ALA A 31 6.18 -0.43 15.30
CA ALA A 31 5.01 -0.06 16.10
C ALA A 31 4.15 -1.27 16.52
N MET A 32 4.34 -2.44 15.89
CA MET A 32 3.47 -3.61 16.10
C MET A 32 3.29 -4.03 17.56
N PRO A 33 4.35 -4.11 18.39
CA PRO A 33 4.19 -4.50 19.79
C PRO A 33 3.25 -3.56 20.57
N LYS A 34 3.34 -2.25 20.29
CA LYS A 34 2.49 -1.23 20.91
C LYS A 34 1.04 -1.33 20.42
N ILE A 35 0.86 -1.53 19.12
CA ILE A 35 -0.47 -1.69 18.50
C ILE A 35 -1.21 -2.91 19.10
N VAL A 36 -0.52 -4.04 19.27
CA VAL A 36 -1.14 -5.25 19.84
C VAL A 36 -1.42 -5.13 21.33
N GLU A 37 -0.59 -4.40 22.08
CA GLU A 37 -0.85 -4.07 23.48
C GLU A 37 -2.12 -3.22 23.64
N GLU A 38 -2.28 -2.19 22.80
CA GLU A 38 -3.42 -1.26 22.88
C GLU A 38 -4.73 -1.88 22.36
N LEU A 39 -4.67 -2.67 21.28
CA LEU A 39 -5.85 -3.24 20.62
C LEU A 39 -6.20 -4.66 21.11
N GLN A 40 -5.40 -5.24 22.02
CA GLN A 40 -5.60 -6.54 22.67
C GLN A 40 -5.98 -7.70 21.71
N GLY A 41 -5.33 -7.77 20.55
CA GLY A 41 -5.65 -8.73 19.49
C GLY A 41 -4.45 -9.57 19.02
N SER A 42 -3.79 -10.29 19.93
CA SER A 42 -2.56 -11.05 19.65
C SER A 42 -2.70 -12.08 18.52
N GLN A 43 -3.87 -12.70 18.37
CA GLN A 43 -4.17 -13.64 17.27
C GLN A 43 -4.05 -13.01 15.87
N TRP A 44 -4.23 -11.69 15.76
CA TRP A 44 -4.19 -10.96 14.51
C TRP A 44 -2.79 -10.42 14.17
N TYR A 45 -1.82 -10.52 15.09
CA TYR A 45 -0.46 -9.99 14.92
C TYR A 45 0.15 -10.42 13.58
N THR A 46 0.15 -11.73 13.30
CA THR A 46 0.70 -12.30 12.07
C THR A 46 -0.10 -11.87 10.84
N TRP A 47 -1.42 -11.78 10.97
CA TRP A 47 -2.32 -11.42 9.88
C TRP A 47 -2.09 -10.00 9.36
N VAL A 48 -1.66 -9.06 10.20
CA VAL A 48 -1.39 -7.67 9.78
C VAL A 48 -0.36 -7.62 8.64
N ILE A 49 0.71 -8.41 8.75
CA ILE A 49 1.76 -8.47 7.71
C ILE A 49 1.36 -9.46 6.59
N SER A 50 0.83 -10.63 6.96
CA SER A 50 0.49 -11.66 5.97
C SER A 50 -0.57 -11.20 4.98
N ILE A 51 -1.63 -10.52 5.43
CA ILE A 51 -2.71 -10.07 4.55
C ILE A 51 -2.25 -9.00 3.56
N TYR A 52 -1.35 -8.11 4.02
CA TYR A 52 -0.75 -7.08 3.19
C TYR A 52 0.09 -7.72 2.08
N LEU A 53 1.00 -8.63 2.43
CA LEU A 53 1.83 -9.33 1.46
C LEU A 53 1.00 -10.16 0.47
N LEU A 54 -0.03 -10.87 0.96
CA LEU A 54 -0.95 -11.62 0.10
C LEU A 54 -1.67 -10.70 -0.88
N ALA A 55 -2.21 -9.58 -0.41
CA ALA A 55 -2.87 -8.59 -1.27
C ALA A 55 -1.92 -8.02 -2.32
N THR A 56 -0.69 -7.66 -1.94
CA THR A 56 0.32 -7.13 -2.84
C THR A 56 0.67 -8.15 -3.92
N VAL A 57 0.97 -9.39 -3.55
CA VAL A 57 1.33 -10.47 -4.50
C VAL A 57 0.19 -10.74 -5.49
N ILE A 58 -1.06 -10.78 -5.02
CA ILE A 58 -2.23 -11.00 -5.88
C ILE A 58 -2.48 -9.80 -6.80
N SER A 59 -2.21 -8.58 -6.33
CA SER A 59 -2.53 -7.35 -7.05
C SER A 59 -1.53 -7.06 -8.18
N ILE A 60 -0.25 -7.41 -8.04
CA ILE A 60 0.79 -7.20 -9.08
C ILE A 60 0.35 -7.68 -10.49
N PRO A 61 -0.05 -8.94 -10.71
CA PRO A 61 -0.46 -9.39 -12.05
C PRO A 61 -1.76 -8.74 -12.53
N ILE A 62 -2.69 -8.42 -11.62
CA ILE A 62 -3.96 -7.78 -11.94
C ILE A 62 -3.72 -6.36 -12.43
N PHE A 63 -2.97 -5.56 -11.66
CA PHE A 63 -2.60 -4.20 -12.01
C PHE A 63 -1.70 -4.18 -13.26
N GLY A 64 -0.82 -5.16 -13.44
CA GLY A 64 -0.03 -5.31 -14.68
C GLY A 64 -0.92 -5.42 -15.91
N LYS A 65 -1.88 -6.36 -15.90
CA LYS A 65 -2.84 -6.53 -17.01
C LYS A 65 -3.71 -5.29 -17.22
N LEU A 66 -4.18 -4.67 -16.13
CA LEU A 66 -4.99 -3.45 -16.22
C LEU A 66 -4.16 -2.25 -16.71
N ALA A 67 -2.88 -2.16 -16.38
CA ALA A 67 -1.97 -1.12 -16.85
C ALA A 67 -1.70 -1.24 -18.36
N ASP A 68 -1.69 -2.46 -18.89
CA ASP A 68 -1.58 -2.69 -20.34
C ASP A 68 -2.86 -2.28 -21.08
N LEU A 69 -4.04 -2.44 -20.47
CA LEU A 69 -5.34 -2.09 -21.06
C LEU A 69 -5.67 -0.59 -20.95
N TYR A 70 -5.45 0.02 -19.79
CA TYR A 70 -5.86 1.39 -19.47
C TYR A 70 -4.70 2.40 -19.42
N GLY A 71 -3.47 1.92 -19.53
CA GLY A 71 -2.25 2.72 -19.51
C GLY A 71 -1.59 2.80 -18.12
N ARG A 72 -0.25 2.63 -18.11
CA ARG A 72 0.61 2.64 -16.91
C ARG A 72 0.42 3.86 -16.00
N LYS A 73 0.25 5.06 -16.56
CA LYS A 73 0.12 6.29 -15.76
C LYS A 73 -1.15 6.30 -14.90
N VAL A 74 -2.28 5.88 -15.47
CA VAL A 74 -3.57 5.87 -14.76
C VAL A 74 -3.52 4.84 -13.65
N MET A 75 -3.00 3.65 -13.95
CA MET A 75 -2.90 2.55 -12.98
C MET A 75 -1.97 2.89 -11.82
N PHE A 76 -0.81 3.50 -12.11
CA PHE A 76 0.10 3.99 -11.08
C PHE A 76 -0.58 4.99 -10.13
N ASN A 77 -1.27 5.99 -10.68
CA ASN A 77 -1.98 6.98 -9.86
C ASN A 77 -3.13 6.36 -9.05
N ALA A 78 -3.88 5.42 -9.64
CA ALA A 78 -4.96 4.73 -8.95
C ALA A 78 -4.44 3.93 -7.74
N GLY A 79 -3.36 3.18 -7.91
CA GLY A 79 -2.77 2.44 -6.80
C GLY A 79 -2.18 3.36 -5.72
N VAL A 80 -1.59 4.51 -6.08
CA VAL A 80 -1.13 5.51 -5.08
C VAL A 80 -2.30 5.98 -4.22
N ILE A 81 -3.45 6.27 -4.83
CA ILE A 81 -4.65 6.72 -4.12
C ILE A 81 -5.15 5.61 -3.18
N ILE A 82 -5.21 4.36 -3.65
CA ILE A 82 -5.64 3.21 -2.84
C ILE A 82 -4.68 3.00 -1.66
N PHE A 83 -3.36 3.06 -1.91
CA PHE A 83 -2.34 2.93 -0.88
C PHE A 83 -2.47 4.01 0.20
N LEU A 84 -2.63 5.27 -0.20
CA LEU A 84 -2.80 6.39 0.73
C LEU A 84 -4.10 6.28 1.53
N ALA A 85 -5.20 5.86 0.90
CA ALA A 85 -6.46 5.62 1.59
C ALA A 85 -6.32 4.50 2.63
N GLY A 86 -5.73 3.34 2.25
CA GLY A 86 -5.48 2.23 3.16
C GLY A 86 -4.54 2.60 4.32
N SER A 87 -3.51 3.39 4.05
CA SER A 87 -2.57 3.89 5.06
C SER A 87 -3.27 4.81 6.07
N THR A 88 -4.08 5.74 5.58
CA THR A 88 -4.85 6.67 6.42
C THR A 88 -5.86 5.91 7.28
N LEU A 89 -6.59 4.97 6.69
CA LEU A 89 -7.54 4.12 7.41
C LEU A 89 -6.86 3.28 8.49
N SER A 90 -5.67 2.73 8.19
CA SER A 90 -4.87 1.98 9.17
C SER A 90 -4.51 2.83 10.39
N GLY A 91 -4.21 4.12 10.21
CA GLY A 91 -3.96 5.06 11.31
C GLY A 91 -5.18 5.37 12.18
N PHE A 92 -6.40 5.20 11.65
CA PHE A 92 -7.67 5.37 12.38
C PHE A 92 -8.27 4.05 12.90
N SER A 93 -7.55 2.93 12.77
CA SER A 93 -8.06 1.63 13.21
C SER A 93 -8.32 1.61 14.73
N GLN A 94 -9.48 1.08 15.12
CA GLN A 94 -9.87 0.94 16.54
C GLN A 94 -9.82 -0.51 17.03
N SER A 95 -9.56 -1.46 16.14
CA SER A 95 -9.40 -2.87 16.45
C SER A 95 -8.40 -3.52 15.51
N MET A 96 -7.79 -4.64 15.95
CA MET A 96 -6.86 -5.38 15.09
C MET A 96 -7.51 -5.90 13.81
N GLU A 97 -8.79 -6.28 13.86
CA GLU A 97 -9.53 -6.72 12.67
C GLU A 97 -9.66 -5.61 11.63
N GLN A 98 -10.00 -4.39 12.08
CA GLN A 98 -10.04 -3.22 11.21
C GLN A 98 -8.66 -2.93 10.61
N LEU A 99 -7.60 -2.99 11.43
CA LEU A 99 -6.24 -2.81 10.94
C LEU A 99 -5.87 -3.82 9.85
N VAL A 100 -6.22 -5.11 10.04
CA VAL A 100 -5.99 -6.19 9.06
C VAL A 100 -6.78 -5.92 7.76
N LEU A 101 -8.03 -5.48 7.85
CA LEU A 101 -8.84 -5.13 6.67
C LEU A 101 -8.27 -3.90 5.94
N PHE A 102 -7.81 -2.88 6.65
CA PHE A 102 -7.21 -1.71 6.03
C PHE A 102 -5.84 -2.02 5.41
N ARG A 103 -5.09 -2.95 6.00
CA ARG A 103 -3.86 -3.52 5.42
C ARG A 103 -4.11 -4.27 4.12
N LEU A 104 -5.21 -5.02 4.04
CA LEU A 104 -5.63 -5.66 2.80
C LEU A 104 -5.85 -4.61 1.71
N VAL A 105 -6.62 -3.56 2.00
CA VAL A 105 -6.87 -2.45 1.05
C VAL A 105 -5.56 -1.76 0.65
N GLN A 106 -4.68 -1.53 1.62
CA GLN A 106 -3.39 -0.88 1.39
C GLN A 106 -2.48 -1.71 0.48
N GLY A 107 -2.38 -3.03 0.71
CA GLY A 107 -1.59 -3.95 -0.11
C GLY A 107 -2.10 -4.06 -1.55
N ILE A 108 -3.42 -3.91 -1.77
CA ILE A 108 -3.97 -3.81 -3.14
C ILE A 108 -3.39 -2.59 -3.88
N GLY A 109 -3.25 -1.45 -3.19
CA GLY A 109 -2.66 -0.24 -3.76
C GLY A 109 -1.15 -0.31 -4.00
N GLU A 110 -0.46 -1.26 -3.36
CA GLU A 110 0.98 -1.49 -3.53
C GLU A 110 1.32 -2.19 -4.85
N GLY A 111 0.41 -3.01 -5.39
CA GLY A 111 0.66 -3.81 -6.61
C GLY A 111 0.74 -3.05 -7.95
N ARG A 112 0.93 -1.73 -7.92
CA ARG A 112 0.78 -0.78 -9.04
C ARG A 112 2.01 -0.57 -9.92
#